data_AF-A0AAV4LB66-F1
#
_entry.id   AF-A0AAV4LB66-F1
#
_cell.length_a   1.000
_cell.length_b   1.000
_cell.length_c   1.000
_cell.angle_alpha   90.00
_cell.angle_beta   90.00
_cell.angle_gamma   90.00
#
_symmetry.space_group_name_H-M   'P 1'
#
loop_
_entity.id
_entity.type
_entity.pdbx_description
1 polymer ?
#
loop_
_entity_poly.entity_id
_entity_poly.type
_entity_poly.pdbx_seq_one_letter_code
_entity_poly.pdbx_strand_id
1 'polypeptide(L)'
;MKYKTNQRILQITESTLVVGADIAKKTHIARAMDFRGVELGKPCTFENTRHGLMSLLHWLNTLKDLHDKSRISTQNSAWSWYKGIN
;
A
#
# COMPACT_ATOMS: atom_id res chain seq x y z
N MET A 1 -8.95 19.36 -22.35
CA MET A 1 -9.09 18.06 -21.65
C MET A 1 -7.99 17.95 -20.61
N LYS A 2 -8.31 17.91 -19.30
CA LYS A 2 -7.31 17.92 -18.22
C LYS A 2 -6.74 16.51 -17.99
N TYR A 3 -5.85 16.05 -18.86
CA TYR A 3 -5.03 14.87 -18.60
C TYR A 3 -3.89 15.22 -17.63
N LYS A 4 -4.23 15.61 -16.40
CA LYS A 4 -3.30 15.51 -15.27
C LYS A 4 -3.50 14.16 -14.60
N THR A 5 -3.37 13.08 -15.37
CA THR A 5 -3.17 11.76 -14.78
C THR A 5 -1.86 11.86 -14.02
N ASN A 6 -1.96 11.88 -12.69
CA ASN A 6 -0.86 12.11 -11.75
C ASN A 6 0.43 11.45 -12.25
N GLN A 7 1.44 12.24 -12.63
CA GLN A 7 2.74 11.71 -13.11
C GLN A 7 3.40 10.76 -12.10
N ARG A 8 2.99 10.81 -10.82
CA ARG A 8 3.37 9.86 -9.76
C ARG A 8 2.81 8.45 -9.94
N ILE A 9 1.62 8.28 -10.54
CA ILE A 9 0.99 6.98 -10.82
C ILE A 9 1.71 6.27 -11.97
N LEU A 10 2.15 7.03 -12.98
CA LEU A 10 2.94 6.49 -14.10
C LEU A 10 4.33 5.99 -13.69
N GLN A 11 4.79 6.30 -12.48
CA GLN A 11 6.06 5.81 -11.91
C GLN A 11 5.91 4.54 -11.07
N ILE A 12 4.69 4.04 -10.87
CA ILE A 12 4.47 2.75 -10.21
C ILE A 12 4.73 1.66 -11.25
N THR A 13 5.96 1.14 -11.21
CA THR A 13 6.42 0.06 -12.08
C THR A 13 6.03 -1.30 -11.51
N GLU A 14 6.17 -2.36 -12.31
CA GLU A 14 5.93 -3.75 -11.87
C GLU A 14 6.73 -4.13 -10.61
N SER A 15 7.89 -3.51 -10.41
CA SER A 15 8.77 -3.71 -9.25
C SER A 15 8.35 -2.94 -7.99
N THR A 16 7.20 -2.26 -8.00
CA THR A 16 6.72 -1.47 -6.86
C THR A 16 5.64 -2.23 -6.08
N LEU A 17 5.86 -2.41 -4.77
CA LEU A 17 4.86 -2.81 -3.80
C LEU A 17 4.07 -1.57 -3.39
N VAL A 18 2.77 -1.53 -3.68
CA VAL A 18 1.92 -0.42 -3.24
C VAL A 18 1.23 -0.79 -1.93
N VAL A 19 1.29 0.12 -0.95
CA VAL A 19 0.72 -0.13 0.38
C VAL A 19 -0.22 1.00 0.76
N GLY A 20 -1.42 0.64 1.21
CA GLY A 20 -2.38 1.54 1.84
C GLY A 20 -2.65 1.11 3.28
N ALA A 21 -2.82 2.06 4.19
CA ALA A 21 -3.15 1.78 5.58
C ALA A 21 -4.39 2.57 6.03
N ASP A 22 -5.34 1.87 6.64
CA ASP A 22 -6.47 2.47 7.34
C ASP A 22 -6.09 2.70 8.80
N ILE A 23 -6.14 3.96 9.22
CA ILE A 23 -5.69 4.41 10.53
C ILE A 23 -6.91 4.62 11.44
N ALA A 24 -7.32 3.59 12.19
CA ALA A 24 -8.35 3.72 13.21
C ALA A 24 -7.78 4.05 14.61
N LYS A 25 -8.66 4.36 15.58
CA LYS A 25 -8.27 4.89 16.91
C LYS A 25 -7.42 3.95 17.78
N LYS A 26 -7.56 2.63 17.61
CA LYS A 26 -6.86 1.62 18.44
C LYS A 26 -6.02 0.67 17.60
N THR A 27 -6.51 0.31 16.43
CA THR A 27 -5.93 -0.71 15.58
C THR A 27 -5.97 -0.23 14.14
N HIS A 28 -4.86 -0.38 13.43
CA HIS A 28 -4.68 0.00 12.03
C HIS A 28 -4.64 -1.26 11.16
N ILE A 29 -5.03 -1.11 9.89
CA ILE A 29 -5.00 -2.21 8.92
C ILE A 29 -4.25 -1.75 7.69
N ALA A 30 -3.11 -2.38 7.38
CA ALA A 30 -2.38 -2.20 6.14
C ALA A 30 -2.76 -3.29 5.12
N ARG A 31 -2.89 -2.88 3.87
CA ARG A 31 -3.06 -3.76 2.71
C ARG A 31 -1.99 -3.44 1.68
N ALA A 32 -1.45 -4.49 1.07
CA ALA A 32 -0.48 -4.38 0.00
C ALA A 32 -1.11 -4.86 -1.31
N MET A 33 -0.64 -4.29 -2.41
CA MET A 33 -1.09 -4.62 -3.74
C MET A 33 0.02 -4.36 -4.77
N ASP A 34 -0.14 -4.96 -5.95
CA ASP A 34 0.71 -4.65 -7.09
C ASP A 34 0.29 -3.32 -7.77
N PHE A 35 1.06 -2.91 -8.77
CA PHE A 35 0.78 -1.73 -9.59
C PHE A 35 -0.56 -1.77 -10.35
N ARG A 36 -1.16 -2.95 -10.50
CA ARG A 36 -2.45 -3.17 -11.17
C ARG A 36 -3.63 -3.10 -10.18
N GLY A 37 -3.34 -2.99 -8.89
CA GLY A 37 -4.34 -2.99 -7.83
C GLY A 37 -4.78 -4.38 -7.37
N VAL A 38 -4.00 -5.43 -7.67
CA VAL A 38 -4.24 -6.79 -7.17
C VAL A 38 -3.66 -6.91 -5.76
N GLU A 39 -4.47 -7.33 -4.79
CA GLU A 39 -4.01 -7.52 -3.41
C GLU A 39 -2.90 -8.58 -3.32
N LEU A 40 -1.84 -8.25 -2.58
CA LEU A 40 -0.68 -9.09 -2.36
C LEU A 40 -0.63 -9.52 -0.88
N GLY A 41 -1.04 -10.77 -0.64
CA GLY A 41 -1.02 -11.39 0.68
C GLY A 41 -2.18 -10.95 1.60
N LYS A 42 -2.11 -11.38 2.86
CA LYS A 42 -3.11 -11.05 3.87
C LYS A 42 -2.88 -9.65 4.45
N PRO A 43 -3.94 -8.91 4.81
CA PRO A 43 -3.82 -7.62 5.50
C PRO A 43 -3.02 -7.73 6.79
N CYS A 44 -2.23 -6.70 7.09
CA CYS A 44 -1.49 -6.59 8.34
C CYS A 44 -2.25 -5.71 9.32
N THR A 45 -2.57 -6.24 10.48
CA THR A 45 -3.17 -5.50 11.58
C THR A 45 -2.07 -5.07 12.55
N PHE A 46 -2.00 -3.78 12.87
CA PHE A 46 -0.97 -3.24 13.77
C PHE A 46 -1.52 -2.09 14.62
N GLU A 47 -0.85 -1.79 15.73
CA GLU A 47 -1.19 -0.64 16.58
C GLU A 47 -0.15 0.47 16.43
N ASN A 48 -0.48 1.70 16.84
CA ASN A 48 0.48 2.80 16.93
C ASN A 48 1.44 2.67 18.12
N THR A 49 2.05 1.50 18.26
CA THR A 49 3.09 1.21 19.25
C THR A 49 4.37 0.84 18.51
N ARG A 50 5.51 0.94 19.18
CA ARG A 50 6.80 0.52 18.60
C ARG A 50 6.74 -0.92 18.10
N HIS A 51 6.12 -1.82 18.87
CA HIS A 51 5.94 -3.22 18.48
C HIS A 51 5.04 -3.35 17.24
N GLY A 52 3.92 -2.63 17.20
CA GLY A 52 3.04 -2.63 16.03
C GLY A 52 3.73 -2.14 14.75
N LEU A 53 4.50 -1.06 14.85
CA LEU A 53 5.27 -0.54 13.71
C LEU A 53 6.39 -1.49 13.26
N MET A 54 7.04 -2.19 14.18
CA MET A 54 8.02 -3.23 13.85
C MET A 54 7.37 -4.42 13.13
N SER A 55 6.18 -4.84 13.57
CA SER A 55 5.39 -5.88 12.89
C SER A 55 4.99 -5.46 11.48
N LEU A 56 4.58 -4.20 11.29
CA LEU A 56 4.29 -3.64 9.98
C LEU A 56 5.53 -3.67 9.07
N LEU A 57 6.69 -3.24 9.57
CA LEU A 57 7.93 -3.24 8.81
C LEU A 57 8.36 -4.66 8.41
N HIS A 58 8.24 -5.63 9.33
CA HIS A 58 8.54 -7.02 9.04
C HIS A 58 7.62 -7.56 7.94
N TRP A 59 6.30 -7.32 8.06
CA TRP A 59 5.32 -7.71 7.04
C TRP A 59 5.62 -7.09 5.67
N LEU A 60 6.01 -5.81 5.62
CA LEU A 60 6.41 -5.13 4.38
C LEU A 60 7.60 -5.80 3.71
N ASN A 61 8.65 -6.12 4.48
CA ASN A 61 9.84 -6.79 3.95
C ASN A 61 9.51 -8.20 3.44
N THR A 62 8.71 -8.96 4.18
CA THR A 62 8.27 -10.30 3.76
C THR A 62 7.52 -10.26 2.43
N LEU A 63 6.60 -9.30 2.25
CA LEU A 63 5.89 -9.16 0.97
C LEU A 63 6.80 -8.68 -0.16
N LYS A 64 7.74 -7.80 0.17
CA LYS A 64 8.73 -7.31 -0.79
C LYS A 64 9.56 -8.46 -1.35
N ASP A 65 10.06 -9.33 -0.48
CA ASP A 65 10.88 -10.47 -0.86
C ASP A 65 10.06 -11.57 -1.56
N LEU A 66 8.83 -11.83 -1.08
CA LEU A 66 7.94 -12.84 -1.68
C LEU A 66 7.51 -12.50 -3.11
N HIS A 67 7.35 -11.21 -3.42
CA HIS A 67 6.86 -10.74 -4.72
C HIS A 67 7.94 -10.07 -5.59
N ASP A 68 9.21 -10.24 -5.22
CA ASP A 68 10.39 -9.68 -5.90
C ASP A 68 10.22 -8.18 -6.24
N LYS A 69 9.75 -7.42 -5.25
CA LYS A 69 9.57 -5.96 -5.39
C LYS A 69 10.83 -5.27 -4.92
N SER A 70 11.36 -4.32 -5.68
CA SER A 70 12.54 -3.57 -5.27
C SER A 70 12.20 -2.24 -4.58
N ARG A 71 10.94 -1.80 -4.68
CA ARG A 71 10.49 -0.50 -4.18
C ARG A 71 9.17 -0.65 -3.43
N ILE A 72 9.03 0.11 -2.34
CA ILE A 72 7.76 0.25 -1.62
C ILE A 72 7.25 1.67 -1.85
N SER A 73 6.03 1.79 -2.33
CA SER A 73 5.34 3.07 -2.47
C SER A 73 4.12 3.07 -1.58
N THR A 74 4.09 3.96 -0.59
CA THR A 74 2.88 4.22 0.18
C THR A 74 1.95 5.07 -0.67
N GLN A 75 0.79 4.56 -1.06
CA GLN A 75 -0.26 5.41 -1.62
C GLN A 75 -1.01 6.02 -0.45
N ASN A 76 -0.91 7.35 -0.32
CA ASN A 76 -1.70 8.08 0.65
C ASN A 76 -2.86 8.76 -0.07
N SER A 77 -4.07 8.30 0.24
CA SER A 77 -5.32 9.06 0.30
C SER A 77 -6.39 8.07 0.80
N ALA A 78 -7.51 8.50 1.43
CA ALA A 78 -8.77 7.83 1.14
C ALA A 78 -8.73 7.55 -0.38
N TRP A 79 -8.75 6.29 -0.84
CA TRP A 79 -8.35 5.83 -2.19
C TRP A 79 -9.11 6.49 -3.37
N SER A 80 -9.85 7.57 -3.10
CA SER A 80 -10.98 8.18 -3.78
C SER A 80 -12.08 7.15 -3.99
N TRP A 81 -12.80 6.80 -2.92
CA TRP A 81 -14.01 5.96 -2.98
C TRP A 81 -13.80 4.62 -3.73
N TYR A 82 -12.69 3.90 -3.50
CA TYR A 82 -12.38 2.54 -3.98
C TYR A 82 -12.38 2.26 -5.51
N LYS A 83 -13.30 2.81 -6.32
CA LYS A 83 -13.39 2.76 -7.79
C LYS A 83 -14.44 3.78 -8.28
N GLY A 84 -14.24 5.07 -8.02
CA GLY A 84 -15.06 6.12 -8.62
C GLY A 84 -14.71 6.35 -10.09
N ILE A 85 -14.86 5.33 -10.94
CA ILE A 85 -14.89 5.52 -12.39
C ILE A 85 -16.25 6.13 -12.71
N ASN A 86 -16.25 7.42 -13.03
CA ASN A 86 -17.13 7.99 -14.03
C ASN A 86 -16.25 8.78 -15.00
#